data_AF-A0A2Z4FPX0-F1
#
_entry.id   AF-A0A2Z4FPX0-F1
#
_cell.length_a   1.000
_cell.length_b   1.000
_cell.length_c   1.000
_cell.angle_alpha   90.00
_cell.angle_beta   90.00
_cell.angle_gamma   90.00
#
_symmetry.space_group_name_H-M   'P 1'
#
loop_
_entity.id
_entity.type
_entity.pdbx_description
1 polymer ?
#
loop_
_entity_poly.entity_id
_entity_poly.type
_entity_poly.pdbx_seq_one_letter_code
_entity_poly.pdbx_strand_id
1 'polypeptide(L)'
;MRAASNWLRRRCDPEFNRPREVFMSTNTESTDNPQGASNMIVESLVVGPLQTNVYVIGCTKTRRGAIVDAGGNAARLLKLAEKHELTIESILQTHAHIDHVAAIPEVKRATQAPIYLHPADQFMWQVAPQQGMRFGIQVEPLPDYEHELSDGQRIKVGELECEVIFVPGHSPGSVAFYFAEHALVLSGDVLFAGSMGRVDLPGSDPNAMRKSLERMKQLPDDTRVLSGHGPETSIGREKKLNPFLRGGW
;
A
#
# COMPACT_ATOMS: atom_id res chain seq x y z
N MET A 1 -4.52 59.78 -48.69
CA MET A 1 -5.89 59.22 -48.54
C MET A 1 -5.72 57.71 -48.44
N ARG A 2 -5.78 57.10 -47.26
CA ARG A 2 -6.95 56.38 -46.70
C ARG A 2 -7.65 55.52 -47.77
N ALA A 3 -7.95 54.23 -47.62
CA ALA A 3 -7.84 53.24 -46.55
C ALA A 3 -8.28 51.87 -47.14
N ALA A 4 -8.10 50.79 -46.36
CA ALA A 4 -8.78 49.48 -46.48
C ALA A 4 -8.40 48.61 -47.71
N SER A 5 -8.28 47.30 -47.67
CA SER A 5 -8.75 46.28 -46.72
C SER A 5 -8.09 44.96 -47.09
N ASN A 6 -7.37 44.35 -46.13
CA ASN A 6 -6.84 42.99 -46.22
C ASN A 6 -7.92 42.01 -45.75
N TRP A 7 -8.66 41.42 -46.69
CA TRP A 7 -9.45 40.22 -46.44
C TRP A 7 -9.41 39.35 -47.71
N LEU A 8 -9.01 38.09 -47.53
CA LEU A 8 -9.07 36.98 -48.49
C LEU A 8 -8.11 37.03 -49.68
N ARG A 9 -6.87 36.55 -49.45
CA ARG A 9 -6.21 35.56 -50.32
C ARG A 9 -4.87 35.12 -49.71
N ARG A 10 -4.79 33.83 -49.38
CA ARG A 10 -3.63 32.90 -49.44
C ARG A 10 -3.64 31.96 -48.23
N ARG A 11 -4.62 31.05 -48.25
CA ARG A 11 -4.44 29.69 -47.74
C ARG A 11 -3.78 28.90 -48.86
N CYS A 12 -2.48 28.71 -48.77
CA CYS A 12 -1.68 27.68 -49.46
C CYS A 12 -0.28 27.75 -48.84
N ASP A 13 -0.13 27.21 -47.64
CA ASP A 13 1.18 26.84 -47.10
C ASP A 13 1.02 25.59 -46.22
N PRO A 14 1.69 24.46 -46.51
CA PRO A 14 1.48 23.19 -45.79
C PRO A 14 2.20 23.11 -44.42
N GLU A 15 2.89 24.15 -43.96
CA GLU A 15 3.63 24.11 -42.68
C GLU A 15 2.82 24.58 -41.45
N PHE A 16 1.54 24.94 -41.61
CA PHE A 16 0.76 25.56 -40.52
C PHE A 16 -0.06 24.58 -39.65
N ASN A 17 0.12 23.27 -39.79
CA ASN A 17 -0.67 22.29 -39.03
C ASN A 17 0.20 21.23 -38.33
N ARG A 18 1.07 21.67 -37.42
CA ARG A 18 1.56 20.82 -36.34
C ARG A 18 0.84 21.24 -35.04
N PRO A 19 0.18 20.33 -34.32
CA PRO A 19 -0.34 20.66 -33.00
C PRO A 19 0.84 21.02 -32.10
N ARG A 20 0.87 22.26 -31.61
CA ARG A 20 1.71 22.63 -30.47
C ARG A 20 1.07 22.02 -29.23
N GLU A 21 1.70 21.01 -28.64
CA GLU A 21 1.37 20.59 -27.28
C GLU A 21 1.61 21.79 -26.36
N VAL A 22 0.52 22.37 -25.86
CA VAL A 22 0.55 23.40 -24.84
C VAL A 22 0.79 22.68 -23.52
N PHE A 23 2.05 22.64 -23.08
CA PHE A 23 2.38 22.36 -21.69
C PHE A 23 1.85 23.52 -20.84
N MET A 24 0.69 23.32 -20.21
CA MET A 24 0.23 24.19 -19.13
C MET A 24 1.04 23.85 -17.88
N SER A 25 2.17 24.54 -17.69
CA SER A 25 2.83 24.63 -16.39
C SER A 25 2.02 25.58 -15.51
N THR A 26 1.16 25.06 -14.65
CA THR A 26 0.63 25.86 -13.55
C THR A 26 1.67 25.90 -12.44
N ASN A 27 2.55 26.90 -12.51
CA ASN A 27 3.32 27.35 -11.35
C ASN A 27 2.33 27.93 -10.34
N THR A 28 1.98 27.15 -9.34
CA THR A 28 1.53 27.69 -8.05
C THR A 28 2.73 27.62 -7.12
N GLU A 29 3.36 28.77 -6.91
CA GLU A 29 4.30 28.99 -5.81
C GLU A 29 3.55 28.70 -4.50
N SER A 30 3.79 27.52 -3.92
CA SER A 30 3.42 27.23 -2.54
C SER A 30 4.61 27.58 -1.65
N THR A 31 4.37 28.53 -0.77
CA THR A 31 5.26 29.05 0.27
C THR A 31 5.99 27.95 1.04
N ASP A 32 7.28 28.19 1.25
CA ASP A 32 8.25 27.41 2.02
C ASP A 32 7.67 26.70 3.26
N ASN A 33 7.86 25.37 3.29
CA ASN A 33 7.89 24.60 4.51
C ASN A 33 9.23 23.83 4.52
N PRO A 34 10.17 24.07 5.44
CA PRO A 34 11.42 23.34 5.47
C PRO A 34 11.18 21.97 6.14
N GLN A 35 10.46 21.08 5.46
CA GLN A 35 10.45 19.67 5.81
C GLN A 35 11.74 19.06 5.24
N GLY A 36 12.69 18.76 6.14
CA GLY A 36 13.83 17.92 5.77
C GLY A 36 13.30 16.67 5.06
N ALA A 37 13.87 16.35 3.90
CA ALA A 37 13.40 15.26 3.05
C ALA A 37 13.08 14.02 3.89
N SER A 38 11.83 13.54 3.82
CA SER A 38 11.39 12.34 4.54
C SER A 38 12.41 11.23 4.33
N ASN A 39 12.93 10.65 5.42
CA ASN A 39 13.93 9.58 5.35
C ASN A 39 13.33 8.22 4.94
N MET A 40 12.09 8.22 4.43
CA MET A 40 11.33 7.05 4.04
C MET A 40 10.92 7.13 2.56
N ILE A 41 11.21 6.05 1.83
CA ILE A 41 10.65 5.71 0.53
C ILE A 41 9.41 4.86 0.77
N VAL A 42 8.32 5.19 0.08
CA VAL A 42 7.10 4.38 0.05
C VAL A 42 6.61 4.34 -1.39
N GLU A 43 6.62 3.15 -1.98
CA GLU A 43 6.10 2.93 -3.33
C GLU A 43 5.15 1.75 -3.33
N SER A 44 4.14 1.81 -4.18
CA SER A 44 3.06 0.82 -4.25
C SER A 44 2.91 0.23 -5.64
N LEU A 45 2.46 -1.01 -5.70
CA LEU A 45 1.97 -1.63 -6.93
C LEU A 45 0.59 -2.23 -6.69
N VAL A 46 -0.30 -2.08 -7.67
CA VAL A 46 -1.52 -2.88 -7.74
C VAL A 46 -1.20 -4.17 -8.49
N VAL A 47 -1.49 -5.32 -7.89
CA VAL A 47 -1.14 -6.65 -8.41
C VAL A 47 -2.32 -7.60 -8.40
N GLY A 48 -2.23 -8.62 -9.25
CA GLY A 48 -3.20 -9.70 -9.30
C GLY A 48 -4.60 -9.31 -9.80
N PRO A 49 -5.49 -10.29 -9.94
CA PRO A 49 -6.87 -10.07 -10.39
C PRO A 49 -7.74 -9.39 -9.33
N LEU A 50 -7.37 -9.48 -8.05
CA LEU A 50 -8.09 -8.86 -6.93
C LEU A 50 -7.68 -7.41 -6.66
N GLN A 51 -6.75 -6.85 -7.45
CA GLN A 51 -6.30 -5.46 -7.36
C GLN A 51 -5.69 -5.10 -6.00
N THR A 52 -4.91 -6.02 -5.45
CA THR A 52 -4.23 -5.84 -4.16
C THR A 52 -3.08 -4.85 -4.28
N ASN A 53 -3.03 -3.91 -3.35
CA ASN A 53 -1.90 -3.03 -3.15
C ASN A 53 -0.82 -3.76 -2.34
N VAL A 54 0.40 -3.72 -2.87
CA VAL A 54 1.61 -4.20 -2.19
C VAL A 54 2.61 -3.05 -2.14
N TYR A 55 3.43 -3.02 -1.10
CA TYR A 55 4.28 -1.86 -0.82
C TYR A 55 5.75 -2.22 -0.67
N VAL A 56 6.61 -1.32 -1.16
CA VAL A 56 8.04 -1.30 -0.85
C VAL A 56 8.30 -0.08 0.04
N ILE A 57 8.77 -0.35 1.26
CA ILE A 57 9.20 0.67 2.23
C ILE A 57 10.72 0.67 2.29
N GLY A 58 11.36 1.85 2.34
CA GLY A 58 12.81 1.93 2.35
C GLY A 58 13.34 3.11 3.18
N CYS A 59 14.39 2.87 3.95
CA CYS A 59 15.14 3.94 4.61
C CYS A 59 16.10 4.60 3.61
N THR A 60 15.95 5.90 3.34
CA THR A 60 16.81 6.61 2.37
C THR A 60 18.27 6.70 2.82
N LYS A 61 18.51 6.66 4.14
CA LYS A 61 19.85 6.75 4.73
C LYS A 61 20.62 5.44 4.65
N THR A 62 19.98 4.33 5.01
CA THR A 62 20.65 3.01 5.12
C THR A 62 20.42 2.12 3.90
N ARG A 63 19.50 2.50 3.01
CA ARG A 63 19.03 1.68 1.88
C ARG A 63 18.49 0.31 2.29
N ARG A 64 18.11 0.14 3.55
CA ARG A 64 17.39 -1.06 4.01
C ARG A 64 15.91 -0.88 3.73
N GLY A 65 15.27 -1.95 3.26
CA GLY A 65 13.86 -1.90 2.90
C GLY A 65 13.07 -3.11 3.37
N ALA A 66 11.77 -2.98 3.32
CA ALA A 66 10.80 -4.03 3.60
C ALA A 66 9.79 -4.10 2.46
N ILE A 67 9.31 -5.31 2.19
CA ILE A 67 8.12 -5.52 1.37
C ILE A 67 6.95 -5.74 2.32
N VAL A 68 5.89 -4.93 2.20
CA VAL A 68 4.65 -5.10 2.96
C VAL A 68 3.60 -5.69 2.03
N ASP A 69 3.19 -6.92 2.33
CA ASP A 69 2.43 -7.82 1.47
C ASP A 69 3.12 -8.13 0.13
N ALA A 70 2.96 -9.35 -0.37
CA ALA A 70 3.48 -9.80 -1.66
C ALA A 70 2.42 -10.63 -2.39
N GLY A 71 1.38 -9.94 -2.86
CA GLY A 71 0.20 -10.50 -3.49
C GLY A 71 0.32 -11.00 -4.93
N GLY A 72 1.44 -10.70 -5.59
CA GLY A 72 1.62 -11.05 -6.99
C GLY A 72 2.71 -10.23 -7.65
N ASN A 73 3.08 -10.62 -8.87
CA ASN A 73 4.00 -9.88 -9.72
C ASN A 73 5.36 -9.57 -9.03
N ALA A 74 5.99 -10.60 -8.45
CA ALA A 74 7.26 -10.51 -7.71
C ALA A 74 8.33 -9.73 -8.49
N ALA A 75 8.45 -9.97 -9.80
CA ALA A 75 9.41 -9.27 -10.65
C ALA A 75 9.25 -7.74 -10.64
N ARG A 76 8.01 -7.21 -10.62
CA ARG A 76 7.79 -5.75 -10.54
C ARG A 76 8.07 -5.21 -9.15
N LEU A 77 7.71 -5.96 -8.10
CA LEU A 77 8.04 -5.63 -6.71
C LEU A 77 9.57 -5.51 -6.52
N LEU A 78 10.31 -6.51 -6.99
CA LEU A 78 11.77 -6.55 -6.89
C LEU A 78 12.42 -5.42 -7.71
N LYS A 79 11.91 -5.13 -8.92
CA LYS A 79 12.37 -3.97 -9.71
C LYS A 79 12.11 -2.64 -9.02
N LEU A 80 11.03 -2.52 -8.25
CA LEU A 80 10.73 -1.31 -7.49
C LEU A 80 11.73 -1.13 -6.34
N ALA A 81 12.09 -2.21 -5.65
CA ALA A 81 13.16 -2.19 -4.66
C ALA A 81 14.53 -1.83 -5.29
N GLU A 82 14.86 -2.43 -6.44
CA GLU A 82 16.08 -2.17 -7.19
C GLU A 82 16.18 -0.72 -7.67
N LYS A 83 15.09 -0.15 -8.21
CA LYS A 83 15.00 1.28 -8.61
C LYS A 83 15.45 2.23 -7.51
N HIS A 84 15.21 1.87 -6.26
CA HIS A 84 15.53 2.67 -5.07
C HIS A 84 16.82 2.21 -4.37
N GLU A 85 17.56 1.29 -4.97
CA GLU A 85 18.79 0.70 -4.46
C GLU A 85 18.60 0.04 -3.08
N LEU A 86 17.42 -0.51 -2.82
CA LEU A 86 17.07 -1.08 -1.52
C LEU A 86 17.56 -2.52 -1.38
N THR A 87 18.19 -2.82 -0.24
CA THR A 87 18.35 -4.19 0.23
C THR A 87 17.15 -4.57 1.09
N ILE A 88 16.30 -5.45 0.58
CA ILE A 88 15.13 -5.94 1.32
C ILE A 88 15.58 -6.85 2.46
N GLU A 89 15.21 -6.48 3.69
CA GLU A 89 15.61 -7.17 4.92
C GLU A 89 14.47 -7.80 5.69
N SER A 90 13.23 -7.49 5.31
CA SER A 90 12.04 -8.09 5.89
C SER A 90 10.91 -8.13 4.88
N ILE A 91 10.09 -9.16 5.01
CA ILE A 91 8.81 -9.30 4.32
C ILE A 91 7.74 -9.28 5.40
N LEU A 92 6.98 -8.20 5.48
CA LEU A 92 5.98 -7.95 6.51
C LEU A 92 4.61 -8.29 5.95
N GLN A 93 3.87 -9.21 6.58
CA GLN A 93 2.51 -9.56 6.15
C GLN A 93 1.48 -8.91 7.07
N THR A 94 0.54 -8.19 6.47
CA THR A 94 -0.62 -7.65 7.19
C THR A 94 -1.57 -8.77 7.60
N HIS A 95 -1.75 -9.76 6.71
CA HIS A 95 -2.55 -10.96 6.93
C HIS A 95 -2.26 -12.01 5.83
N ALA A 96 -2.84 -13.22 5.95
CA ALA A 96 -2.51 -14.35 5.08
C ALA A 96 -3.58 -14.72 4.03
N HIS A 97 -4.32 -13.74 3.47
CA HIS A 97 -5.14 -14.01 2.29
C HIS A 97 -4.28 -14.19 1.04
N ILE A 98 -4.78 -15.01 0.11
CA ILE A 98 -3.99 -15.48 -1.03
C ILE A 98 -3.45 -14.34 -1.90
N ASP A 99 -4.26 -13.31 -2.10
CA ASP A 99 -3.91 -12.13 -2.88
C ASP A 99 -2.96 -11.17 -2.16
N HIS A 100 -2.57 -11.47 -0.92
CA HIS A 100 -1.51 -10.78 -0.18
C HIS A 100 -0.21 -11.61 -0.10
N VAL A 101 -0.27 -12.93 -0.34
CA VAL A 101 0.87 -13.85 -0.13
C VAL A 101 1.36 -14.55 -1.41
N ALA A 102 0.66 -14.42 -2.54
CA ALA A 102 0.92 -15.26 -3.72
C ALA A 102 2.34 -15.17 -4.31
N ALA A 103 3.01 -14.03 -4.18
CA ALA A 103 4.37 -13.81 -4.66
C ALA A 103 5.46 -14.07 -3.60
N ILE A 104 5.11 -14.44 -2.37
CA ILE A 104 6.06 -14.68 -1.28
C ILE A 104 7.16 -15.69 -1.67
N PRO A 105 6.87 -16.85 -2.29
CA PRO A 105 7.93 -17.83 -2.62
C PRO A 105 9.01 -17.23 -3.52
N GLU A 106 8.62 -16.45 -4.53
CA GLU A 106 9.55 -15.79 -5.44
C GLU A 106 10.33 -14.65 -4.76
N VAL A 107 9.63 -13.80 -3.99
CA VAL A 107 10.25 -12.69 -3.26
C VAL A 107 11.25 -13.20 -2.21
N LYS A 108 10.89 -14.25 -1.47
CA LYS A 108 11.76 -14.90 -0.48
C LYS A 108 13.00 -15.48 -1.13
N ARG A 109 12.88 -16.18 -2.26
CA ARG A 109 14.05 -16.70 -2.99
C ARG A 109 14.99 -15.59 -3.46
N ALA A 110 14.44 -14.49 -3.98
CA ALA A 110 15.23 -13.40 -4.52
C ALA A 110 15.95 -12.57 -3.44
N THR A 111 15.30 -12.37 -2.29
CA THR A 111 15.80 -11.45 -1.24
C THR A 111 16.44 -12.17 -0.06
N GLN A 112 16.08 -13.44 0.16
CA GLN A 112 16.36 -14.21 1.38
C GLN A 112 15.81 -13.59 2.67
N ALA A 113 15.07 -12.48 2.58
CA ALA A 113 14.57 -11.72 3.72
C ALA A 113 13.61 -12.55 4.58
N PRO A 114 13.72 -12.51 5.92
CA PRO A 114 12.78 -13.20 6.81
C PRO A 114 11.36 -12.65 6.66
N ILE A 115 10.40 -13.55 6.81
CA ILE A 115 8.97 -13.29 6.73
C ILE A 115 8.43 -13.11 8.15
N TYR A 116 7.61 -12.08 8.31
CA TYR A 116 6.92 -11.77 9.54
C TYR A 116 5.42 -11.98 9.33
N LEU A 117 4.81 -12.79 10.18
CA LEU A 117 3.37 -13.08 10.15
C LEU A 117 2.83 -13.15 11.58
N HIS A 118 1.59 -12.71 11.79
CA HIS A 118 0.92 -12.95 13.06
C HIS A 118 0.48 -14.43 13.16
N PRO A 119 0.81 -15.14 14.25
CA PRO A 119 0.59 -16.59 14.34
C PRO A 119 -0.88 -17.01 14.24
N ALA A 120 -1.83 -16.12 14.55
CA ALA A 120 -3.25 -16.40 14.37
C ALA A 120 -3.66 -16.64 12.90
N ASP A 121 -2.83 -16.23 11.92
CA ASP A 121 -3.05 -16.47 10.50
C ASP A 121 -2.29 -17.70 9.96
N GLN A 122 -1.60 -18.48 10.81
CA GLN A 122 -0.85 -19.69 10.42
C GLN A 122 -1.71 -20.69 9.64
N PHE A 123 -2.97 -20.87 10.01
CA PHE A 123 -3.88 -21.79 9.31
C PHE A 123 -4.24 -21.26 7.91
N MET A 124 -4.40 -19.95 7.75
CA MET A 124 -4.64 -19.31 6.45
C MET A 124 -3.42 -19.42 5.56
N TRP A 125 -2.22 -19.17 6.12
CA TRP A 125 -0.94 -19.34 5.44
C TRP A 125 -0.79 -20.73 4.82
N GLN A 126 -1.11 -21.78 5.58
CA GLN A 126 -1.00 -23.17 5.12
C GLN A 126 -1.99 -23.52 3.99
N VAL A 127 -3.17 -22.89 3.98
CA VAL A 127 -4.22 -23.19 2.98
C VAL A 127 -4.25 -22.21 1.81
N ALA A 128 -3.40 -21.19 1.81
CA ALA A 128 -3.41 -20.13 0.80
C ALA A 128 -3.24 -20.68 -0.63
N PRO A 129 -2.31 -21.62 -0.92
CA PRO A 129 -2.19 -22.23 -2.25
C PRO A 129 -3.47 -22.94 -2.71
N GLN A 130 -4.19 -23.60 -1.79
CA GLN A 130 -5.47 -24.26 -2.08
C GLN A 130 -6.60 -23.27 -2.33
N GLN A 131 -6.60 -22.12 -1.63
CA GLN A 131 -7.52 -21.03 -1.92
C GLN A 131 -7.25 -20.45 -3.31
N GLY A 132 -5.98 -20.26 -3.70
CA GLY A 132 -5.59 -19.72 -5.00
C GLY A 132 -6.19 -20.50 -6.17
N MET A 133 -6.20 -21.83 -6.09
CA MET A 133 -6.81 -22.69 -7.11
C MET A 133 -8.27 -22.35 -7.40
N ARG A 134 -9.05 -21.89 -6.40
CA ARG A 134 -10.45 -21.48 -6.57
C ARG A 134 -10.62 -20.18 -7.35
N PHE A 135 -9.58 -19.34 -7.37
CA PHE A 135 -9.56 -18.06 -8.06
C PHE A 135 -8.73 -18.08 -9.35
N GLY A 136 -8.26 -19.27 -9.77
CA GLY A 136 -7.36 -19.40 -10.92
C GLY A 136 -5.96 -18.82 -10.68
N ILE A 137 -5.57 -18.66 -9.42
CA ILE A 137 -4.25 -18.16 -9.01
C ILE A 137 -3.41 -19.35 -8.60
N GLN A 138 -2.38 -19.66 -9.39
CA GLN A 138 -1.42 -20.70 -9.03
C GLN A 138 -0.37 -20.11 -8.09
N VAL A 139 -0.25 -20.68 -6.89
CA VAL A 139 0.70 -20.25 -5.88
C VAL A 139 1.50 -21.47 -5.43
N GLU A 140 2.82 -21.34 -5.40
CA GLU A 140 3.68 -22.37 -4.84
C GLU A 140 3.40 -22.53 -3.33
N PRO A 141 3.71 -23.69 -2.73
CA PRO A 141 3.69 -23.80 -1.27
C PRO A 141 4.46 -22.65 -0.62
N LEU A 142 3.81 -21.96 0.32
CA LEU A 142 4.46 -20.87 1.03
C LEU A 142 5.57 -21.43 1.92
N PRO A 143 6.75 -20.77 1.99
CA PRO A 143 7.79 -21.14 2.95
C PRO A 143 7.30 -20.89 4.38
N ASP A 144 7.98 -21.50 5.36
CA ASP A 144 7.78 -21.14 6.76
C ASP A 144 8.13 -19.65 6.97
N TYR A 145 7.35 -18.98 7.83
CA TYR A 145 7.73 -17.65 8.31
C TYR A 145 8.69 -17.77 9.49
N GLU A 146 9.63 -16.82 9.62
CA GLU A 146 10.68 -16.89 10.63
C GLU A 146 10.38 -16.05 11.88
N HIS A 147 9.47 -15.08 11.77
CA HIS A 147 9.16 -14.17 12.88
C HIS A 147 7.67 -14.01 13.11
N GLU A 148 7.27 -14.12 14.37
CA GLU A 148 5.91 -13.86 14.80
C GLU A 148 5.71 -12.37 15.07
N LEU A 149 4.56 -11.87 14.60
CA LEU A 149 4.09 -10.52 14.89
C LEU A 149 3.24 -10.51 16.17
N SER A 150 3.41 -9.48 17.00
CA SER A 150 2.58 -9.26 18.19
C SER A 150 2.21 -7.78 18.38
N ASP A 151 1.14 -7.53 19.13
CA ASP A 151 0.64 -6.18 19.36
C ASP A 151 1.68 -5.29 20.09
N GLY A 152 1.88 -4.08 19.58
CA GLY A 152 2.85 -3.10 20.12
C GLY A 152 4.32 -3.44 19.83
N GLN A 153 4.60 -4.53 19.10
CA GLN A 153 5.96 -4.88 18.70
C GLN A 153 6.56 -3.77 17.81
N ARG A 154 7.81 -3.42 18.07
CA ARG A 154 8.57 -2.49 17.23
C ARG A 154 9.48 -3.26 16.27
N ILE A 155 9.38 -2.95 14.98
CA ILE A 155 10.18 -3.52 13.91
C ILE A 155 10.99 -2.40 13.28
N LYS A 156 12.27 -2.67 13.02
CA LYS A 156 13.14 -1.74 12.30
C LYS A 156 13.25 -2.11 10.84
N VAL A 157 13.24 -1.09 9.99
CA VAL A 157 13.59 -1.16 8.58
C VAL A 157 14.69 -0.13 8.34
N GLY A 158 15.95 -0.53 8.50
CA GLY A 158 17.07 0.40 8.64
C GLY A 158 16.92 1.27 9.89
N GLU A 159 16.85 2.59 9.68
CA GLU A 159 16.56 3.56 10.76
C GLU A 159 15.06 3.83 10.94
N LEU A 160 14.19 3.30 10.08
CA LEU A 160 12.75 3.46 10.23
C LEU A 160 12.25 2.55 11.35
N GLU A 161 11.37 3.06 12.19
CA GLU A 161 10.70 2.28 13.24
C GLU A 161 9.20 2.17 12.95
N CYS A 162 8.72 0.94 12.94
CA CYS A 162 7.33 0.59 12.75
C CYS A 162 6.77 -0.04 14.03
N GLU A 163 5.64 0.43 14.50
CA GLU A 163 4.83 -0.26 15.52
C GLU A 163 3.81 -1.17 14.84
N VAL A 164 3.74 -2.42 15.29
CA VAL A 164 2.71 -3.38 14.88
C VAL A 164 1.46 -3.13 15.71
N ILE A 165 0.34 -2.88 15.05
CA ILE A 165 -0.96 -2.73 15.69
C ILE A 165 -1.77 -3.97 15.38
N PHE A 166 -2.14 -4.75 16.39
CA PHE A 166 -3.02 -5.90 16.20
C PHE A 166 -4.46 -5.43 15.97
N VAL A 167 -5.01 -5.80 14.81
CA VAL A 167 -6.30 -5.32 14.29
C VAL A 167 -7.11 -6.48 13.67
N PRO A 168 -7.47 -7.52 14.45
CA PRO A 168 -8.21 -8.66 13.94
C PRO A 168 -9.60 -8.25 13.44
N GLY A 169 -10.14 -9.01 12.49
CA GLY A 169 -11.49 -8.78 12.00
C GLY A 169 -11.67 -9.28 10.58
N HIS A 170 -10.80 -8.84 9.67
CA HIS A 170 -10.77 -9.37 8.31
C HIS A 170 -10.19 -10.80 8.28
N SER A 171 -9.06 -10.97 8.97
CA SER A 171 -8.51 -12.27 9.38
C SER A 171 -8.26 -12.29 10.90
N PRO A 172 -8.08 -13.48 11.51
CA PRO A 172 -7.72 -13.60 12.92
C PRO A 172 -6.39 -12.95 13.29
N GLY A 173 -5.43 -12.92 12.35
CA GLY A 173 -4.08 -12.40 12.51
C GLY A 173 -3.85 -11.05 11.84
N SER A 174 -4.89 -10.34 11.42
CA SER A 174 -4.73 -9.03 10.78
C SER A 174 -3.96 -8.05 11.67
N VAL A 175 -2.92 -7.44 11.10
CA VAL A 175 -2.13 -6.37 11.71
C VAL A 175 -2.01 -5.16 10.78
N ALA A 176 -1.77 -4.00 11.37
CA ALA A 176 -1.38 -2.78 10.67
C ALA A 176 0.04 -2.37 11.07
N PHE A 177 0.77 -1.77 10.14
CA PHE A 177 2.14 -1.31 10.33
C PHE A 177 2.17 0.21 10.41
N TYR A 178 2.40 0.76 11.60
CA TYR A 178 2.33 2.19 11.87
C TYR A 178 3.73 2.82 12.04
N PHE A 179 4.03 3.77 11.18
CA PHE A 179 5.25 4.59 11.20
C PHE A 179 4.90 5.98 11.75
N ALA A 180 4.96 6.12 13.07
CA ALA A 180 4.50 7.32 13.77
C ALA A 180 5.26 8.59 13.34
N GLU A 181 6.59 8.50 13.17
CA GLU A 181 7.42 9.64 12.74
C GLU A 181 7.09 10.13 11.33
N HIS A 182 6.38 9.32 10.53
CA HIS A 182 6.05 9.59 9.13
C HIS A 182 4.55 9.82 8.91
N ALA A 183 3.75 9.85 9.97
CA ALA A 183 2.30 9.93 9.92
C ALA A 183 1.71 8.97 8.88
N LEU A 184 2.11 7.69 8.96
CA LEU A 184 1.77 6.67 7.96
C LEU A 184 1.36 5.36 8.63
N VAL A 185 0.26 4.77 8.19
CA VAL A 185 -0.13 3.40 8.52
C VAL A 185 -0.40 2.59 7.27
N LEU A 186 0.17 1.39 7.19
CA LEU A 186 -0.26 0.37 6.23
C LEU A 186 -1.30 -0.50 6.92
N SER A 187 -2.57 -0.39 6.51
CA SER A 187 -3.72 -0.95 7.23
C SER A 187 -4.11 -2.36 6.80
N GLY A 188 -3.46 -2.91 5.77
CA GLY A 188 -3.93 -4.13 5.11
C GLY A 188 -5.42 -4.01 4.79
N ASP A 189 -6.18 -5.04 5.15
CA ASP A 189 -7.61 -5.12 4.86
C ASP A 189 -8.50 -4.73 6.04
N VAL A 190 -8.02 -3.83 6.90
CA VAL A 190 -8.81 -3.34 8.04
C VAL A 190 -9.57 -2.07 7.70
N LEU A 191 -8.87 -1.06 7.18
CA LEU A 191 -9.45 0.25 6.86
C LEU A 191 -9.12 0.65 5.42
N PHE A 192 -10.15 1.00 4.65
CA PHE A 192 -10.07 1.45 3.26
C PHE A 192 -10.62 2.87 3.12
N ALA A 193 -10.36 3.53 1.99
CA ALA A 193 -11.01 4.79 1.64
C ALA A 193 -12.54 4.60 1.52
N GLY A 194 -13.28 5.12 2.50
CA GLY A 194 -14.74 5.05 2.58
C GLY A 194 -15.31 3.66 2.87
N SER A 195 -14.48 2.68 3.23
CA SER A 195 -14.92 1.30 3.49
C SER A 195 -14.02 0.58 4.51
N MET A 196 -14.22 -0.71 4.71
CA MET A 196 -13.39 -1.64 5.47
C MET A 196 -13.23 -2.97 4.70
N GLY A 197 -12.33 -3.84 5.14
CA GLY A 197 -12.28 -5.20 4.63
C GLY A 197 -13.50 -6.02 5.00
N ARG A 198 -13.66 -7.12 4.26
CA ARG A 198 -14.78 -8.03 4.43
C ARG A 198 -14.73 -8.76 5.77
N VAL A 199 -15.90 -8.98 6.35
CA VAL A 199 -16.09 -9.70 7.63
C VAL A 199 -17.05 -10.90 7.50
N ASP A 200 -17.17 -11.41 6.28
CA ASP A 200 -18.00 -12.56 5.90
C ASP A 200 -17.16 -13.70 5.29
N LEU A 201 -15.84 -13.66 5.50
CA LEU A 201 -14.88 -14.68 5.04
C LEU A 201 -14.60 -15.70 6.16
N PRO A 202 -14.18 -16.93 5.84
CA PRO A 202 -13.73 -17.89 6.85
C PRO A 202 -12.65 -17.30 7.76
N GLY A 203 -12.87 -17.33 9.07
CA GLY A 203 -11.95 -16.77 10.07
C GLY A 203 -12.16 -15.29 10.39
N SER A 204 -12.94 -14.56 9.59
CA SER A 204 -13.27 -13.16 9.90
C SER A 204 -14.23 -13.03 11.11
N ASP A 205 -14.18 -11.89 11.79
CA ASP A 205 -15.03 -11.58 12.95
C ASP A 205 -15.49 -10.11 12.89
N PRO A 206 -16.80 -9.85 12.63
CA PRO A 206 -17.35 -8.51 12.60
C PRO A 206 -17.17 -7.74 13.92
N ASN A 207 -17.28 -8.39 15.08
CA ASN A 207 -17.12 -7.74 16.39
C ASN A 207 -15.66 -7.35 16.63
N ALA A 208 -14.72 -8.22 16.24
CA ALA A 208 -13.30 -7.90 16.27
C ALA A 208 -13.00 -6.72 15.34
N MET A 209 -13.52 -6.71 14.12
CA MET A 209 -13.34 -5.60 13.18
C MET A 209 -13.85 -4.27 13.75
N ARG A 210 -15.00 -4.25 14.44
CA ARG A 210 -15.49 -3.01 15.09
C ARG A 210 -14.47 -2.46 16.09
N LYS A 211 -13.90 -3.33 16.93
CA LYS A 211 -12.89 -2.94 17.92
C LYS A 211 -11.61 -2.46 17.25
N SER A 212 -11.18 -3.15 16.19
CA SER A 212 -10.01 -2.79 15.39
C SER A 212 -10.18 -1.43 14.72
N LEU A 213 -11.35 -1.13 14.16
CA LEU A 213 -11.66 0.19 13.61
C LEU A 213 -11.68 1.29 14.68
N GLU A 214 -12.21 1.02 15.89
CA GLU A 214 -12.11 1.97 17.01
C GLU A 214 -10.67 2.21 17.47
N ARG A 215 -9.80 1.20 17.36
CA ARG A 215 -8.37 1.34 17.59
C ARG A 215 -7.70 2.19 16.51
N MET A 216 -7.98 1.93 15.23
CA MET A 216 -7.47 2.73 14.11
C MET A 216 -7.89 4.21 14.23
N LYS A 217 -9.10 4.49 14.74
CA LYS A 217 -9.57 5.84 15.04
C LYS A 217 -8.75 6.57 16.11
N GLN A 218 -7.96 5.89 16.93
CA GLN A 218 -7.11 6.58 17.92
C GLN A 218 -5.83 7.17 17.31
N LEU A 219 -5.50 6.82 16.07
CA LEU A 219 -4.36 7.41 15.37
C LEU A 219 -4.60 8.90 15.07
N PRO A 220 -3.52 9.71 14.93
CA PRO A 220 -3.60 11.11 14.54
C PRO A 220 -4.36 11.32 13.22
N ASP A 221 -5.06 12.45 13.10
CA ASP A 221 -5.92 12.73 11.94
C ASP A 221 -5.14 12.92 10.63
N ASP A 222 -3.88 13.37 10.73
CA ASP A 222 -2.95 13.54 9.61
C ASP A 222 -2.26 12.24 9.19
N THR A 223 -2.47 11.13 9.91
CA THR A 223 -1.95 9.82 9.52
C THR A 223 -2.56 9.37 8.18
N ARG A 224 -1.69 9.22 7.18
CA ARG A 224 -1.99 8.61 5.88
C ARG A 224 -2.26 7.12 6.05
N VAL A 225 -3.23 6.60 5.32
CA VAL A 225 -3.65 5.20 5.35
C VAL A 225 -3.42 4.60 3.98
N LEU A 226 -2.51 3.63 3.93
CA LEU A 226 -2.20 2.81 2.77
C LEU A 226 -2.81 1.43 2.96
N SER A 227 -3.91 1.16 2.28
CA SER A 227 -4.69 -0.06 2.42
C SER A 227 -4.23 -1.18 1.50
N GLY A 228 -4.61 -2.41 1.86
CA GLY A 228 -4.44 -3.58 1.00
C GLY A 228 -5.23 -3.51 -0.31
N HIS A 229 -6.31 -2.72 -0.37
CA HIS A 229 -7.09 -2.49 -1.59
C HIS A 229 -7.59 -1.05 -1.70
N GLY A 230 -7.76 -0.58 -2.93
CA GLY A 230 -8.31 0.75 -3.21
C GLY A 230 -7.32 1.91 -3.03
N PRO A 231 -7.78 3.17 -3.07
CA PRO A 231 -6.91 4.33 -3.02
C PRO A 231 -6.46 4.67 -1.58
N GLU A 232 -5.36 5.42 -1.49
CA GLU A 232 -4.89 6.05 -0.24
C GLU A 232 -5.96 6.97 0.38
N THR A 233 -5.99 7.03 1.71
CA THR A 233 -6.81 7.98 2.49
C THR A 233 -6.06 8.49 3.73
N SER A 234 -6.74 9.14 4.67
CA SER A 234 -6.20 9.51 5.98
C SER A 234 -7.18 9.21 7.11
N ILE A 235 -6.66 9.02 8.32
CA ILE A 235 -7.48 8.75 9.51
C ILE A 235 -8.51 9.87 9.74
N GLY A 236 -8.11 11.14 9.61
CA GLY A 236 -9.00 12.28 9.77
C GLY A 236 -10.10 12.35 8.71
N ARG A 237 -9.80 11.93 7.47
CA ARG A 237 -10.82 11.82 6.40
C ARG A 237 -11.80 10.69 6.70
N GLU A 238 -11.31 9.51 7.08
CA GLU A 238 -12.15 8.36 7.35
C GLU A 238 -13.02 8.56 8.59
N LYS A 239 -12.55 9.21 9.65
CA LYS A 239 -13.39 9.60 10.80
C LYS A 239 -14.61 10.43 10.38
N LYS A 240 -14.45 11.30 9.38
CA LYS A 240 -15.51 12.20 8.89
C LYS A 240 -16.45 11.52 7.90
N LEU A 241 -15.92 10.67 7.03
CA LEU A 241 -16.65 10.21 5.83
C LEU A 241 -16.94 8.71 5.80
N ASN A 242 -16.16 7.88 6.49
CA ASN A 242 -16.32 6.44 6.45
C ASN A 242 -17.55 6.01 7.28
N PRO A 243 -18.55 5.35 6.68
CA PRO A 243 -19.74 4.91 7.42
C PRO A 243 -19.40 3.95 8.56
N PHE A 244 -18.40 3.06 8.39
CA PHE A 244 -18.05 2.04 9.38
C PHE A 244 -17.35 2.63 10.61
N LEU A 245 -16.63 3.76 10.46
CA LEU A 245 -16.06 4.50 11.60
C LEU A 245 -17.10 5.37 12.34
N ARG A 246 -18.29 5.51 11.76
CA ARG A 246 -19.40 6.32 12.24
C ARG A 246 -20.60 5.49 12.71
N GLY A 247 -20.43 4.19 12.85
CA GLY A 247 -21.45 3.27 13.36
C GLY A 247 -22.39 2.67 12.30
N GLY A 248 -22.12 2.86 11.01
CA GLY A 248 -22.86 2.25 9.91
C GLY A 248 -22.43 0.80 9.66
N TRP A 249 -22.86 -0.11 10.54
CA TRP A 249 -22.64 -1.57 10.47
C TRP A 249 -23.88 -2.32 10.06
#